data_AF-A0A958F441-F1
#
_entry.id   AF-A0A958F441-F1
#
_cell.length_a   1.000
_cell.length_b   1.000
_cell.length_c   1.000
_cell.angle_alpha   90.00
_cell.angle_beta   90.00
_cell.angle_gamma   90.00
#
_symmetry.space_group_name_H-M   'P 1'
#
loop_
_entity.id
_entity.type
_entity.pdbx_description
1 polymer ?
#
loop_
_entity_poly.entity_id
_entity_poly.type
_entity_poly.pdbx_seq_one_letter_code
_entity_poly.pdbx_strand_id
1 'polypeptide(L)'
;MWYSGKLQDKGDGGGSAALKERGEMDRAFQWKLEDIFADDAEWETTFNMVEGQLGELGKWQGRLSESAATLLACLQLRDAVEEVLTRLYVYAGLKNDQ
;
A
#
# COMPACT_ATOMS: atom_id res chain seq x y z
N MET A 1 -33.68 -14.04 13.76
CA MET A 1 -33.45 -15.48 13.48
C MET A 1 -32.25 -15.50 12.54
N TRP A 2 -31.01 -15.84 12.87
CA TRP A 2 -30.35 -16.71 13.85
C TRP A 2 -28.90 -16.14 13.97
N TYR A 3 -28.18 -16.03 15.08
CA TYR A 3 -27.93 -16.95 16.17
C TYR A 3 -27.64 -16.13 17.44
N SER A 4 -28.43 -16.33 18.49
CA SER A 4 -28.04 -16.04 19.88
C SER A 4 -27.74 -17.41 20.49
N GLY A 5 -26.46 -17.69 20.69
CA GLY A 5 -25.97 -18.91 21.31
C GLY A 5 -24.92 -18.52 22.32
N LYS A 6 -25.28 -18.60 23.61
CA LYS A 6 -24.37 -18.39 24.73
C LYS A 6 -23.14 -19.29 24.53
N LEU A 7 -21.96 -18.69 24.40
CA LEU A 7 -20.70 -19.40 24.50
C LEU A 7 -20.61 -19.98 25.91
N GLN A 8 -20.85 -21.28 26.01
CA GLN A 8 -20.55 -22.06 27.19
C GLN A 8 -19.05 -22.38 27.14
N ASP A 9 -18.27 -21.55 27.83
CA ASP A 9 -16.87 -21.83 28.12
C ASP A 9 -16.80 -23.08 29.03
N LYS A 10 -16.41 -24.21 28.45
CA LYS A 10 -16.01 -25.43 29.16
C LYS A 10 -14.66 -25.82 28.59
N GLY A 11 -13.65 -25.67 29.44
CA GLY A 11 -12.25 -25.60 29.08
C GLY A 11 -11.66 -26.82 28.39
N ASP A 12 -10.54 -26.56 27.72
CA ASP A 12 -9.36 -27.40 27.86
C ASP A 12 -8.12 -26.50 27.97
N GLY A 13 -7.23 -26.84 28.90
CA GLY A 13 -6.02 -26.10 29.17
C GLY A 13 -4.97 -26.36 28.10
N GLY A 14 -4.90 -25.48 27.11
CA GLY A 14 -3.76 -25.35 26.20
C GLY A 14 -3.35 -23.88 26.16
N GLY A 15 -2.12 -23.58 26.56
CA GLY A 15 -1.66 -22.22 26.86
C GLY A 15 -1.96 -21.19 25.78
N SER A 16 -2.07 -19.93 26.20
CA SER A 16 -1.97 -18.75 25.33
C SER A 16 -0.68 -18.83 24.52
N ALA A 17 -0.69 -19.57 23.40
CA ALA A 17 0.35 -19.46 22.41
C ALA A 17 0.29 -18.01 21.94
N ALA A 18 1.33 -17.23 22.26
CA ALA A 18 1.46 -15.87 21.78
C ALA A 18 1.18 -15.89 20.27
N LEU A 19 0.25 -15.05 19.82
CA LEU A 19 0.03 -14.85 18.40
C LEU A 19 1.36 -14.40 17.81
N LYS A 20 1.85 -15.13 16.81
CA LYS A 20 3.09 -14.78 16.13
C LYS A 20 2.84 -13.56 15.27
N GLU A 21 3.80 -12.63 15.28
CA GLU A 21 3.82 -11.58 14.27
C GLU A 21 4.07 -12.19 12.89
N ARG A 22 3.66 -11.50 11.83
CA ARG A 22 3.70 -12.07 10.48
C ARG A 22 5.14 -12.36 10.05
N GLY A 23 6.09 -11.52 10.43
CA GLY A 23 7.53 -11.73 10.22
C GLY A 23 8.11 -12.96 10.93
N GLU A 24 7.41 -13.51 11.92
CA GLU A 24 7.81 -14.70 12.68
C GLU A 24 7.17 -16.01 12.14
N MET A 25 6.27 -15.91 11.15
CA MET A 25 5.63 -17.06 10.51
C MET A 25 6.55 -17.70 9.46
N ASP A 26 6.25 -18.93 9.05
CA ASP A 26 6.97 -19.54 7.91
C ASP A 26 6.81 -18.70 6.65
N ARG A 27 7.83 -18.66 5.79
CA ARG A 27 7.87 -17.82 4.58
C ARG A 27 6.64 -17.96 3.68
N ALA A 28 6.00 -19.13 3.65
CA ALA A 28 4.77 -19.39 2.89
C ALA A 28 3.57 -18.54 3.33
N PHE A 29 3.62 -17.96 4.53
CA PHE A 29 2.58 -17.11 5.11
C PHE A 29 3.01 -15.63 5.25
N GLN A 30 4.23 -15.30 4.79
CA GLN A 30 4.76 -13.94 4.74
C GLN A 30 4.44 -13.29 3.39
N TRP A 31 4.33 -11.96 3.38
CA TRP A 31 4.24 -11.21 2.12
C TRP A 31 5.56 -11.33 1.36
N LYS A 32 5.48 -11.60 0.05
CA LYS A 32 6.65 -11.57 -0.84
C LYS A 32 6.83 -10.17 -1.39
N LEU A 33 7.41 -9.28 -0.60
CA LEU A 33 7.60 -7.87 -0.94
C LEU A 33 8.43 -7.66 -2.22
N GLU A 34 9.28 -8.64 -2.56
CA GLU A 34 10.12 -8.67 -3.75
C GLU A 34 9.31 -8.70 -5.06
N ASP A 35 8.01 -9.00 -5.00
CA ASP A 35 7.10 -8.89 -6.15
C ASP A 35 6.68 -7.44 -6.45
N ILE A 36 6.93 -6.51 -5.52
CA ILE A 36 6.62 -5.06 -5.68
C ILE A 36 7.90 -4.25 -5.91
N PHE A 37 8.92 -4.45 -5.08
CA PHE A 37 10.26 -3.88 -5.19
C PHE A 37 11.28 -4.92 -4.72
N ALA A 38 12.38 -5.08 -5.45
CA ALA A 38 13.42 -6.05 -5.13
C ALA A 38 14.05 -5.80 -3.75
N ASP A 39 14.24 -4.53 -3.39
CA ASP A 39 14.80 -4.11 -2.11
C ASP A 39 14.41 -2.65 -1.76
N ASP A 40 14.84 -2.22 -0.58
CA ASP A 40 14.62 -0.85 -0.08
C ASP A 40 15.29 0.22 -0.93
N ALA A 41 16.40 -0.10 -1.60
CA ALA A 41 17.11 0.87 -2.44
C ALA A 41 16.33 1.17 -3.72
N GLU A 42 15.68 0.17 -4.31
CA GLU A 42 14.76 0.36 -5.44
C GLU A 42 13.53 1.18 -5.01
N TRP A 43 12.99 0.90 -3.81
CA TRP A 43 11.87 1.66 -3.25
C TRP A 43 12.25 3.14 -3.04
N GLU A 44 13.39 3.42 -2.39
CA GLU A 44 13.88 4.79 -2.13
C GLU A 44 14.17 5.55 -3.44
N THR A 45 14.77 4.88 -4.43
CA THR A 45 15.03 5.49 -5.74
C THR A 45 13.71 5.88 -6.42
N THR A 46 12.72 4.99 -6.36
CA THR A 46 11.40 5.22 -6.94
C THR A 46 10.65 6.34 -6.22
N PHE A 47 10.76 6.40 -4.89
CA PHE A 47 10.17 7.45 -4.06
C PHE A 47 10.70 8.84 -4.46
N ASN A 48 12.03 9.00 -4.51
CA ASN A 48 12.68 10.26 -4.90
C ASN A 48 12.32 10.70 -6.32
N MET A 49 12.20 9.74 -7.26
CA MET A 49 11.75 10.03 -8.62
C MET A 49 10.32 10.59 -8.65
N VAL A 50 9.40 9.97 -7.92
CA VAL A 50 7.98 10.38 -7.91
C VAL A 50 7.76 11.71 -7.19
N GLU A 51 8.55 11.99 -6.15
CA GLU A 51 8.51 13.28 -5.44
C GLU A 51 8.81 14.45 -6.38
N GLY A 52 9.78 14.28 -7.29
CA GLY A 52 10.07 15.27 -8.34
C GLY A 52 8.90 15.47 -9.32
N GLN A 53 8.19 14.41 -9.69
CA GLN A 53 7.04 14.47 -10.59
C GLN A 53 5.81 15.12 -9.96
N LEU A 54 5.61 14.95 -8.64
CA LEU A 54 4.53 15.62 -7.91
C LEU A 54 4.62 17.15 -8.01
N GLY A 55 5.84 17.71 -8.05
CA GLY A 55 6.05 19.14 -8.28
C GLY A 55 5.51 19.64 -9.62
N GLU A 56 5.47 18.79 -10.65
CA GLU A 56 4.96 19.13 -11.98
C GLU A 56 3.43 19.27 -12.00
N LEU A 57 2.70 18.56 -11.11
CA LEU A 57 1.25 18.68 -11.01
C LEU A 57 0.81 20.09 -10.58
N GLY A 58 1.63 20.79 -9.79
CA GLY A 58 1.37 22.17 -9.38
C GLY A 58 1.27 23.15 -10.57
N LYS A 59 1.95 22.85 -11.70
CA LYS A 59 1.95 23.70 -12.90
C LYS A 59 0.60 23.74 -13.63
N TRP A 60 -0.35 22.88 -13.25
CA TRP A 60 -1.69 22.80 -13.85
C TRP A 60 -2.74 23.62 -13.09
N GLN A 61 -2.40 24.17 -11.92
CA GLN A 61 -3.32 24.98 -11.12
C GLN A 61 -3.85 26.19 -11.90
N GLY A 62 -5.17 26.36 -11.93
CA GLY A 62 -5.83 27.45 -12.65
C GLY A 62 -5.92 27.28 -14.17
N ARG A 63 -5.36 26.20 -14.73
CA ARG A 63 -5.27 25.96 -16.18
C ARG A 63 -6.25 24.92 -16.72
N LEU A 64 -6.91 24.16 -15.83
CA LEU A 64 -7.76 23.03 -16.22
C LEU A 64 -8.95 23.41 -17.13
N SER A 65 -9.37 24.67 -17.10
CA SER A 65 -10.44 25.20 -17.97
C SER A 65 -9.96 25.76 -19.32
N GLU A 66 -8.64 25.82 -19.57
CA GLU A 66 -8.08 26.36 -20.82
C GLU A 66 -8.55 25.56 -22.04
N SER A 67 -8.60 24.23 -21.93
CA SER A 67 -9.11 23.34 -22.97
C SER A 67 -9.30 21.91 -22.48
N ALA A 68 -10.06 21.10 -23.24
CA ALA A 68 -10.15 19.66 -23.00
C ALA A 68 -8.79 18.95 -23.11
N ALA A 69 -7.89 19.43 -23.99
CA ALA A 69 -6.54 18.89 -24.13
C ALA A 69 -5.69 19.17 -22.88
N THR A 70 -5.80 20.37 -22.30
CA THR A 70 -5.12 20.75 -21.05
C THR A 70 -5.58 19.86 -19.89
N LEU A 71 -6.90 19.64 -19.77
CA LEU A 71 -7.45 18.74 -18.75
C LEU A 71 -6.97 17.30 -18.93
N LEU A 72 -7.02 16.77 -20.16
CA LEU A 72 -6.57 15.40 -20.47
C LEU A 72 -5.11 15.19 -20.09
N ALA A 73 -4.22 16.12 -20.46
CA ALA A 73 -2.81 16.02 -20.16
C ALA A 73 -2.53 16.03 -18.64
N CYS A 74 -3.26 16.85 -17.87
CA CYS A 74 -3.18 16.84 -16.42
C CYS A 74 -3.64 15.50 -15.81
N LEU A 75 -4.75 14.94 -16.29
CA LEU A 75 -5.28 13.66 -15.80
C LEU A 75 -4.32 12.50 -16.11
N GLN A 76 -3.74 12.48 -17.30
CA GLN A 76 -2.74 11.47 -17.67
C GLN A 76 -1.49 11.54 -16.80
N LEU A 77 -0.99 12.75 -16.50
CA LEU A 77 0.13 12.92 -15.59
C LEU A 77 -0.22 12.45 -14.17
N ARG A 78 -1.41 12.81 -13.67
CA ARG A 78 -1.89 12.35 -12.36
C ARG A 78 -1.94 10.83 -12.29
N ASP A 79 -2.53 10.17 -13.28
CA ASP A 79 -2.70 8.72 -13.29
C ASP A 79 -1.35 8.00 -13.30
N ALA A 80 -0.39 8.49 -14.09
CA ALA A 80 0.97 7.94 -14.13
C ALA A 80 1.68 8.06 -12.76
N VAL A 81 1.51 9.18 -12.07
CA VAL A 81 2.07 9.39 -10.72
C VAL A 81 1.36 8.51 -9.68
N GLU A 82 0.03 8.38 -9.77
CA GLU A 82 -0.78 7.57 -8.85
C GLU A 82 -0.43 6.07 -8.92
N GLU A 83 -0.16 5.54 -10.11
CA GLU A 83 0.26 4.15 -10.31
C GLU A 83 1.54 3.83 -9.50
N VAL A 84 2.53 4.73 -9.57
CA VAL A 84 3.80 4.56 -8.86
C VAL A 84 3.62 4.77 -7.36
N LEU A 85 2.86 5.79 -6.94
CA LEU A 85 2.57 6.05 -5.53
C LEU A 85 1.85 4.88 -4.87
N THR A 86 0.93 4.22 -5.58
CA THR A 86 0.21 3.06 -5.06
C THR A 86 1.18 1.93 -4.73
N ARG A 87 2.15 1.64 -5.61
CA ARG A 87 3.18 0.62 -5.35
C ARG A 87 4.05 0.97 -4.13
N LEU A 88 4.49 2.22 -4.03
CA LEU A 88 5.28 2.71 -2.89
C LEU A 88 4.52 2.55 -1.57
N TYR A 89 3.24 2.96 -1.55
CA TYR A 89 2.36 2.88 -0.39
C TYR A 89 2.10 1.43 0.04
N VAL A 90 1.75 0.55 -0.91
CA VAL A 90 1.48 -0.86 -0.61
C VAL A 90 2.74 -1.53 -0.06
N TYR A 91 3.90 -1.33 -0.68
CA TYR A 91 5.15 -1.90 -0.16
C TYR A 91 5.43 -1.47 1.29
N ALA A 92 5.35 -0.16 1.57
CA ALA A 92 5.62 0.38 2.91
C ALA A 92 4.62 -0.15 3.95
N GLY A 93 3.32 -0.24 3.59
CA GLY A 93 2.29 -0.80 4.45
C GLY A 93 2.51 -2.28 4.76
N LEU A 94 2.74 -3.09 3.72
CA LEU A 94 2.98 -4.53 3.88
C LEU A 94 4.28 -4.83 4.65
N LYS A 95 5.28 -3.95 4.58
CA LYS A 95 6.51 -4.05 5.35
C LYS A 95 6.31 -3.66 6.82
N ASN A 96 5.45 -2.68 7.09
CA ASN A 96 5.11 -2.28 8.45
C ASN A 96 4.18 -3.29 9.16
N ASP A 97 3.37 -4.02 8.40
CA ASP A 97 2.47 -5.09 8.89
C ASP A 97 3.19 -6.44 9.15
N GLN A 98 4.53 -6.47 9.11
CA GLN A 98 5.35 -7.65 9.37
C GLN A 98 5.86 -7.74 10.80
#